data_AF-A0A0Q3HNI6-F1
#
_entry.id   AF-A0A0Q3HNI6-F1
#
_cell.length_a   1.000
_cell.length_b   1.000
_cell.length_c   1.000
_cell.angle_alpha   90.00
_cell.angle_beta   90.00
_cell.angle_gamma   90.00
#
_symmetry.space_group_name_H-M   'P 1'
#
loop_
_entity.id
_entity.type
_entity.pdbx_description
1 polymer ?
#
loop_
_entity_poly.entity_id
_entity_poly.type
_entity_poly.pdbx_seq_one_letter_code
_entity_poly.pdbx_strand_id
1 'polypeptide(L)'
;MITDKELYSYFIDTLSHCGLFILDKDIEDIEYEIFEEFDIGVISFLHDNSLKQLLDAGLININIYKNCHNLREEVLNIQANGLWQINFVKKDKDWYKILLMSDKIKNEIEDYQRASAR
;
A
#
# COMPACT_ATOMS: atom_id res chain seq x y z
N MET A 1 -1.86 14.27 -17.60
CA MET A 1 -2.13 12.81 -17.56
C MET A 1 -0.84 12.17 -17.11
N ILE A 2 -0.86 11.45 -15.99
CA ILE A 2 0.31 10.73 -15.50
C ILE A 2 0.60 9.54 -16.41
N THR A 3 1.86 9.26 -16.70
CA THR A 3 2.23 8.07 -17.49
C THR A 3 2.18 6.79 -16.65
N ASP A 4 2.07 5.63 -17.30
CA ASP A 4 2.01 4.34 -16.59
C ASP A 4 3.26 4.09 -15.71
N LYS A 5 4.44 4.54 -16.17
CA LYS A 5 5.69 4.42 -15.43
C LYS A 5 5.75 5.34 -14.20
N GLU A 6 5.30 6.58 -14.35
CA GLU A 6 5.22 7.52 -13.21
C GLU A 6 4.20 7.01 -12.19
N LEU A 7 3.03 6.54 -12.65
CA LEU A 7 2.01 5.97 -11.80
C LEU A 7 2.54 4.75 -11.03
N TYR A 8 3.29 3.88 -11.71
CA TYR A 8 3.91 2.73 -11.07
C TYR A 8 4.95 3.15 -10.03
N SER A 9 5.73 4.19 -10.29
CA SER A 9 6.68 4.72 -9.31
C SER A 9 5.97 5.16 -8.03
N TYR A 10 4.90 5.97 -8.14
CA TYR A 10 4.14 6.41 -6.96
C TYR A 10 3.41 5.26 -6.25
N PHE A 11 2.94 4.28 -7.01
CA PHE A 11 2.33 3.06 -6.44
C PHE A 11 3.33 2.26 -5.59
N ILE A 12 4.56 2.07 -6.07
CA ILE A 12 5.61 1.38 -5.32
C ILE A 12 6.03 2.18 -4.10
N ASP A 13 6.20 3.49 -4.28
CA ASP A 13 6.53 4.44 -3.21
C ASP A 13 5.49 4.37 -2.09
N THR A 14 4.19 4.43 -2.43
CA THR A 14 3.08 4.25 -1.48
C THR A 14 3.23 2.97 -0.65
N LEU A 15 3.46 1.82 -1.31
CA LEU A 15 3.61 0.55 -0.60
C LEU A 15 4.89 0.50 0.24
N SER A 16 5.91 1.29 -0.09
CA SER A 16 7.17 1.36 0.65
C SER A 16 6.98 1.98 2.04
N HIS A 17 6.03 2.91 2.18
CA HIS A 17 5.71 3.62 3.43
C HIS A 17 4.90 2.78 4.43
N CYS A 18 4.42 1.61 4.05
CA CYS A 18 3.61 0.75 4.91
C CYS A 18 4.15 -0.68 4.95
N GLY A 19 4.26 -1.26 6.14
CA GLY A 19 4.81 -2.59 6.35
C GLY A 19 5.11 -2.87 7.81
N LEU A 20 5.52 -4.09 8.14
CA LEU A 20 5.84 -4.47 9.52
C LEU A 20 7.01 -3.66 10.10
N PHE A 21 7.87 -3.08 9.27
CA PHE A 21 8.96 -2.19 9.70
C PHE A 21 8.47 -0.98 10.51
N ILE A 22 7.20 -0.57 10.33
CA ILE A 22 6.53 0.50 11.08
C ILE A 22 6.49 0.21 12.58
N LEU A 23 6.47 -1.07 12.97
CA LEU A 23 6.44 -1.46 14.37
C LEU A 23 7.73 -1.07 15.12
N ASP A 24 8.84 -0.91 14.40
CA ASP A 24 10.15 -0.55 14.95
C ASP A 24 10.44 0.97 14.92
N LYS A 25 9.62 1.76 14.22
CA LYS A 25 9.78 3.21 14.08
C LYS A 25 9.31 4.01 15.30
N ASP A 26 9.81 5.21 15.50
CA ASP A 26 9.30 6.10 16.55
C ASP A 26 7.99 6.79 16.12
N ILE A 27 7.40 7.60 17.00
CA ILE A 27 6.10 8.22 16.75
C ILE A 27 6.18 9.22 15.59
N GLU A 28 7.24 10.02 15.51
CA GLU A 28 7.41 11.05 14.46
C GLU A 28 7.55 10.38 13.09
N ASP A 29 8.35 9.32 13.01
CA ASP A 29 8.51 8.53 11.80
C ASP A 29 7.21 7.83 11.39
N ILE A 30 6.41 7.32 12.34
CA ILE A 30 5.12 6.69 12.02
C ILE A 30 4.13 7.72 11.48
N GLU A 31 4.12 8.92 12.05
CA GLU A 31 3.27 10.02 11.59
C GLU A 31 3.57 10.35 10.12
N TYR A 32 4.84 10.57 9.80
CA TYR A 32 5.29 10.84 8.45
C TYR A 32 4.96 9.69 7.47
N GLU A 33 5.37 8.47 7.79
CA GLU A 33 5.22 7.33 6.87
C GLU A 33 3.76 6.97 6.63
N ILE A 34 2.95 6.91 7.68
CA ILE A 34 1.59 6.37 7.59
C ILE A 34 0.54 7.45 7.37
N PHE A 35 0.64 8.55 8.12
CA PHE A 35 -0.42 9.55 8.17
C PHE A 35 -0.17 10.72 7.22
N GLU A 36 1.02 10.80 6.60
CA GLU A 36 1.29 11.72 5.49
C GLU A 36 1.46 10.95 4.16
N GLU A 37 2.53 10.18 4.01
CA GLU A 37 2.88 9.59 2.71
C GLU A 37 1.93 8.44 2.29
N PHE A 38 1.76 7.44 3.16
CA PHE A 38 0.91 6.29 2.84
C PHE A 38 -0.56 6.69 2.67
N ASP A 39 -1.11 7.56 3.51
CA ASP A 39 -2.52 7.98 3.45
C ASP A 39 -2.86 8.63 2.11
N ILE A 40 -2.03 9.58 1.64
CA ILE A 40 -2.20 10.21 0.34
C ILE A 40 -2.13 9.17 -0.79
N GLY A 41 -1.19 8.23 -0.68
CA GLY A 41 -1.01 7.18 -1.66
C GLY A 41 -2.17 6.18 -1.73
N VAL A 42 -2.80 5.85 -0.59
CA VAL A 42 -3.99 4.99 -0.55
C VAL A 42 -5.15 5.60 -1.31
N ILE A 43 -5.38 6.90 -1.14
CA ILE A 43 -6.48 7.61 -1.80
C ILE A 43 -6.19 7.79 -3.30
N SER A 44 -4.92 7.98 -3.67
CA SER A 44 -4.52 8.33 -5.04
C SER A 44 -4.10 7.13 -5.89
N PHE A 45 -3.09 6.38 -5.46
CA PHE A 45 -2.38 5.40 -6.27
C PHE A 45 -2.88 3.97 -6.06
N LEU A 46 -3.53 3.68 -4.92
CA LEU A 46 -4.27 2.43 -4.69
C LEU A 46 -5.75 2.51 -5.11
N HIS A 47 -6.20 3.64 -5.67
CA HIS A 47 -7.55 3.79 -6.21
C HIS A 47 -7.78 2.87 -7.43
N ASP A 48 -9.03 2.42 -7.63
CA ASP A 48 -9.40 1.46 -8.69
C ASP A 48 -8.94 1.87 -10.09
N ASN A 49 -9.09 3.15 -10.43
CA ASN A 49 -8.65 3.67 -11.74
C ASN A 49 -7.14 3.54 -11.92
N SER A 50 -6.37 3.85 -10.87
CA SER A 50 -4.91 3.76 -10.85
C SER A 50 -4.46 2.30 -10.95
N LEU A 51 -5.04 1.42 -10.13
CA LEU A 51 -4.74 -0.02 -10.16
C LEU A 51 -5.12 -0.66 -11.50
N LYS A 52 -6.25 -0.25 -12.09
CA LYS A 52 -6.69 -0.75 -13.39
C LYS A 52 -5.75 -0.29 -14.50
N GLN A 53 -5.30 0.96 -14.49
CA GLN A 53 -4.31 1.45 -15.45
C GLN A 53 -3.01 0.65 -15.37
N LEU A 54 -2.53 0.34 -14.16
CA LEU A 54 -1.33 -0.49 -13.96
C LEU A 54 -1.51 -1.93 -14.45
N LEU A 55 -2.71 -2.51 -14.23
CA LEU A 55 -3.05 -3.85 -14.71
C LEU A 55 -3.11 -3.89 -16.25
N ASP A 56 -3.78 -2.92 -16.86
CA ASP A 56 -3.92 -2.81 -18.32
C ASP A 56 -2.57 -2.58 -19.01
N ALA A 57 -1.64 -1.86 -18.35
CA ALA A 57 -0.26 -1.68 -18.79
C ALA A 57 0.63 -2.91 -18.56
N GLY A 58 0.14 -3.96 -17.90
CA GLY A 58 0.90 -5.17 -17.57
C GLY A 58 1.98 -4.97 -16.49
N LEU A 59 1.96 -3.84 -15.78
CA LEU A 59 2.93 -3.51 -14.73
C LEU A 59 2.65 -4.25 -13.42
N ILE A 60 1.41 -4.67 -13.21
CA ILE A 60 0.98 -5.58 -12.15
C ILE A 60 0.12 -6.69 -12.74
N ASN A 61 0.02 -7.82 -12.03
CA ASN A 61 -0.89 -8.90 -12.39
C ASN A 61 -2.23 -8.81 -11.63
N ILE A 62 -3.17 -9.68 -12.01
CA ILE A 62 -4.52 -9.71 -11.40
C ILE A 62 -4.51 -10.03 -9.89
N ASN A 63 -3.49 -10.76 -9.40
CA ASN A 63 -3.37 -11.09 -7.98
C ASN A 63 -2.97 -9.86 -7.17
N ILE A 64 -1.92 -9.16 -7.61
CA ILE A 64 -1.45 -7.90 -7.04
C ILE A 64 -2.58 -6.88 -7.06
N TYR A 65 -3.29 -6.73 -8.20
CA TYR A 65 -4.45 -5.85 -8.32
C TYR A 65 -5.51 -6.11 -7.22
N LYS A 66 -5.91 -7.37 -7.03
CA LYS A 66 -6.91 -7.75 -6.02
C LYS A 66 -6.41 -7.51 -4.60
N ASN A 67 -5.14 -7.81 -4.33
CA ASN A 67 -4.55 -7.62 -3.01
C ASN A 67 -4.42 -6.14 -2.65
N CYS A 68 -4.02 -5.29 -3.61
CA CYS A 68 -3.99 -3.84 -3.44
C CYS A 68 -5.39 -3.25 -3.19
N HIS A 69 -6.40 -3.71 -3.94
CA HIS A 69 -7.79 -3.33 -3.69
C HIS A 69 -8.22 -3.72 -2.27
N ASN A 70 -7.94 -4.96 -1.85
CA ASN A 70 -8.26 -5.41 -0.50
C ASN A 70 -7.52 -4.59 0.56
N LEU A 71 -6.24 -4.27 0.37
CA LEU A 71 -5.47 -3.41 1.27
C LEU A 71 -6.15 -2.05 1.44
N ARG A 72 -6.55 -1.42 0.33
CA ARG A 72 -7.24 -0.14 0.35
C ARG A 72 -8.55 -0.22 1.13
N GLU A 73 -9.37 -1.24 0.90
CA GLU A 73 -10.64 -1.40 1.62
C GLU A 73 -10.44 -1.58 3.13
N GLU A 74 -9.41 -2.32 3.55
CA GLU A 74 -9.06 -2.46 4.97
C GLU A 74 -8.63 -1.12 5.58
N VAL A 75 -7.82 -0.33 4.86
CA VAL A 75 -7.43 1.02 5.28
C VAL A 75 -8.66 1.92 5.43
N LEU A 76 -9.53 1.97 4.43
CA LEU A 76 -10.76 2.78 4.49
C LEU A 76 -11.68 2.34 5.63
N ASN A 77 -11.76 1.05 5.92
CA ASN A 77 -12.53 0.53 7.06
C ASN A 77 -11.98 1.02 8.40
N ILE A 78 -10.65 1.01 8.59
CA ILE A 78 -10.06 1.51 9.84
C ILE A 78 -10.09 3.04 9.95
N GLN A 79 -10.15 3.76 8.83
CA GLN A 79 -10.43 5.19 8.81
C GLN A 79 -11.88 5.49 9.23
N ALA A 80 -12.85 4.73 8.70
CA ALA A 80 -14.26 4.93 8.99
C ALA A 80 -14.65 4.55 10.43
N ASN A 81 -13.97 3.56 11.03
CA ASN A 81 -14.29 3.09 12.39
C ASN A 81 -13.51 3.83 13.51
N GLY A 82 -12.68 4.82 13.15
CA GLY A 82 -11.91 5.63 14.10
C GLY A 82 -10.64 4.98 14.64
N LEU A 83 -10.21 3.82 14.11
CA LEU A 83 -8.93 3.18 14.47
C LEU A 83 -7.73 3.81 13.77
N TRP A 84 -7.94 4.69 12.77
CA TRP A 84 -6.88 5.45 12.09
C TRP A 84 -6.26 6.52 12.99
N GLN A 85 -5.55 6.10 14.03
CA GLN A 85 -4.84 6.96 14.96
C GLN A 85 -3.51 6.31 15.35
N ILE A 86 -2.49 7.13 15.52
CA ILE A 86 -1.11 6.70 15.80
C ILE A 86 -1.00 5.76 17.02
N ASN A 87 -1.85 5.97 18.03
CA ASN A 87 -1.87 5.18 19.26
C ASN A 87 -2.25 3.70 19.04
N PHE A 88 -2.93 3.38 17.94
CA PHE A 88 -3.38 2.02 17.61
C PHE A 88 -2.42 1.27 16.69
N VAL A 89 -1.57 1.96 15.92
CA VAL A 89 -0.69 1.39 14.89
C VAL A 89 0.10 0.18 15.38
N LYS A 90 0.66 0.24 16.60
CA LYS A 90 1.48 -0.84 17.17
C LYS A 90 0.73 -1.85 18.03
N LYS A 91 -0.55 -1.61 18.33
CA LYS A 91 -1.31 -2.34 19.37
C LYS A 91 -2.52 -3.08 18.82
N ASP A 92 -3.05 -2.60 17.70
CA ASP A 92 -4.29 -3.10 17.15
C ASP A 92 -4.04 -4.17 16.07
N LYS A 93 -4.93 -5.17 16.06
CA LYS A 93 -4.83 -6.33 15.18
C LYS A 93 -5.18 -6.00 13.72
N ASP A 94 -6.06 -5.02 13.49
CA ASP A 94 -6.50 -4.62 12.15
C ASP A 94 -5.39 -3.77 11.51
N TRP A 95 -4.71 -2.95 12.30
CA TRP A 95 -3.43 -2.34 11.91
C TRP A 95 -2.38 -3.39 11.53
N TYR A 96 -2.12 -4.37 12.40
CA TYR A 96 -1.15 -5.43 12.10
C TYR A 96 -1.47 -6.17 10.79
N LYS A 97 -2.76 -6.42 10.52
CA LYS A 97 -3.23 -7.01 9.26
C LYS A 97 -2.87 -6.14 8.05
N ILE A 98 -3.09 -4.83 8.12
CA ILE A 98 -2.73 -3.87 7.05
C ILE A 98 -1.22 -3.89 6.80
N LEU A 99 -0.41 -3.77 7.86
CA LEU A 99 1.06 -3.81 7.75
C LEU A 99 1.55 -5.10 7.09
N LEU A 100 1.02 -6.25 7.51
CA LEU A 100 1.35 -7.55 6.93
C LEU A 100 0.89 -7.67 5.47
N MET A 101 -0.27 -7.12 5.11
CA MET A 101 -0.77 -7.11 3.74
C MET A 101 0.14 -6.29 2.83
N SER A 102 0.60 -5.12 3.26
CA SER A 102 1.54 -4.29 2.51
C SER A 102 2.85 -5.02 2.21
N ASP A 103 3.42 -5.72 3.19
CA ASP A 103 4.64 -6.51 2.97
C ASP A 103 4.43 -7.70 2.02
N LYS A 104 3.29 -8.38 2.11
CA LYS A 104 2.94 -9.47 1.18
C LYS A 104 2.85 -8.96 -0.25
N ILE A 105 2.18 -7.83 -0.47
CA ILE A 105 2.04 -7.22 -1.79
C ILE A 105 3.40 -6.83 -2.36
N LYS A 106 4.28 -6.23 -1.56
CA LYS A 106 5.66 -5.90 -1.98
C LYS A 106 6.41 -7.14 -2.48
N ASN A 107 6.34 -8.24 -1.72
CA ASN A 107 6.99 -9.49 -2.12
C ASN A 107 6.40 -10.05 -3.43
N GLU A 108 5.07 -10.02 -3.60
CA GLU A 108 4.41 -10.45 -4.84
C GLU A 108 4.84 -9.62 -6.06
N ILE A 109 5.00 -8.31 -5.87
CA ILE A 109 5.50 -7.41 -6.91
C ILE A 109 6.93 -7.77 -7.29
N GLU A 110 7.83 -7.94 -6.32
CA GLU A 110 9.21 -8.32 -6.59
C GLU A 110 9.30 -9.62 -7.39
N ASP A 111 8.52 -10.62 -7.02
CA ASP A 111 8.48 -11.91 -7.71
C ASP A 111 7.92 -11.77 -9.13
N TYR A 112 6.88 -10.96 -9.31
CA TYR A 112 6.33 -10.67 -10.64
C TYR A 112 7.35 -9.98 -11.55
N GLN A 113 8.09 -9.00 -11.04
CA GLN A 113 9.12 -8.30 -11.81
C GLN A 113 10.30 -9.22 -12.17
N ARG A 114 10.74 -10.09 -11.24
CA ARG A 114 11.77 -11.10 -11.52
C ARG A 114 11.33 -12.10 -12.59
N ALA A 115 10.07 -12.50 -12.59
CA ALA A 115 9.52 -13.42 -13.59
C ALA A 115 9.39 -12.76 -14.98
N SER A 116 9.08 -11.46 -15.02
CA SER A 116 8.87 -10.70 -16.26
C SER A 116 10.18 -10.27 -16.94
N ALA A 117 11.29 -10.27 -16.20
CA ALA A 117 12.63 -9.95 -16.70
C ALA A 117 13.39 -11.16 -17.29
N ARG A 118 12.78 -12.36 -17.28
CA ARG A 118 13.34 -13.61 -17.84
C ARG A 118 12.71 -13.92 -19.19
#